data_AF-A0A6H2H1F1-F1
#
_entry.id   AF-A0A6H2H1F1-F1
#
_cell.length_a   1.000
_cell.length_b   1.000
_cell.length_c   1.000
_cell.angle_alpha   90.00
_cell.angle_beta   90.00
_cell.angle_gamma   90.00
#
_symmetry.space_group_name_H-M   'P 1'
#
loop_
_entity.id
_entity.type
_entity.pdbx_description
1 polymer ?
#
loop_
_entity_poly.entity_id
_entity_poly.type
_entity_poly.pdbx_seq_one_letter_code
_entity_poly.pdbx_strand_id
1 'polypeptide(L)'
;MQPPPVALGRLAARCSAIGAAMLCAGALLWLPISHLHDPQCPLFWLVGTWRFVLPLSGGTLLALGRSIAVISNVVLDEWDSLHEELNRVEQELNRLGIR
;
A
#
# COMPACT_ATOMS: atom_id res chain seq x y z
N MET A 1 15.38 -4.50 -16.17
CA MET A 1 15.03 -4.43 -14.74
C MET A 1 14.13 -3.23 -14.53
N GLN A 2 13.01 -3.36 -13.82
CA GLN A 2 12.17 -2.19 -13.49
C GLN A 2 12.84 -1.39 -12.38
N PRO A 3 12.80 -0.05 -12.43
CA PRO A 3 13.41 0.76 -11.38
C PRO A 3 12.71 0.50 -10.03
N PRO A 4 13.48 0.39 -8.92
CA PRO A 4 12.95 0.13 -7.59
C PRO A 4 11.74 1.00 -7.16
N PRO A 5 11.68 2.31 -7.48
CA PRO A 5 10.53 3.14 -7.08
C PRO A 5 9.20 2.76 -7.75
N VAL A 6 9.22 2.20 -8.96
CA VAL A 6 7.99 1.79 -9.66
C VAL A 6 7.40 0.52 -9.02
N ALA A 7 8.23 -0.34 -8.42
CA ALA A 7 7.75 -1.47 -7.65
C ALA A 7 7.09 -1.03 -6.33
N LEU A 8 7.68 -0.07 -5.62
CA LEU A 8 7.15 0.48 -4.37
C LEU A 8 5.82 1.21 -4.57
N GLY A 9 5.71 2.05 -5.61
CA GLY A 9 4.45 2.74 -5.92
C GLY A 9 3.29 1.78 -6.22
N ARG A 10 3.54 0.69 -6.96
CA ARG A 10 2.52 -0.33 -7.22
C ARG A 10 2.14 -1.13 -5.98
N LEU A 11 3.09 -1.39 -5.09
CA LEU A 11 2.83 -2.06 -3.82
C LEU A 11 1.94 -1.18 -2.91
N ALA A 12 2.27 0.12 -2.80
CA ALA A 12 1.45 1.09 -2.06
C ALA A 12 0.00 1.15 -2.57
N ALA A 13 -0.18 1.19 -3.89
CA ALA A 13 -1.50 1.19 -4.51
C ALA A 13 -2.28 -0.11 -4.21
N ARG A 14 -1.63 -1.27 -4.28
CA ARG A 14 -2.25 -2.56 -3.94
C ARG A 14 -2.67 -2.64 -2.47
N CYS A 15 -1.80 -2.23 -1.55
CA CYS A 15 -2.11 -2.19 -0.12
C CYS A 15 -3.31 -1.27 0.15
N SER A 16 -3.35 -0.11 -0.49
CA SER A 16 -4.45 0.85 -0.33
C SER A 16 -5.77 0.32 -0.90
N ALA A 17 -5.74 -0.31 -2.08
CA ALA A 17 -6.93 -0.89 -2.71
C ALA A 17 -7.50 -2.05 -1.90
N ILE A 18 -6.64 -2.96 -1.42
CA ILE A 18 -7.05 -4.08 -0.56
C ILE A 18 -7.61 -3.54 0.76
N GLY A 19 -6.91 -2.57 1.38
CA GLY A 19 -7.37 -1.97 2.63
C GLY A 19 -8.75 -1.31 2.50
N ALA A 20 -8.98 -0.55 1.42
CA ALA A 20 -10.29 0.03 1.12
C ALA A 20 -11.37 -1.03 0.88
N ALA A 21 -11.07 -2.11 0.14
CA ALA A 21 -12.00 -3.20 -0.09
C ALA A 21 -12.40 -3.90 1.23
N MET A 22 -11.45 -4.07 2.16
CA MET A 22 -11.71 -4.66 3.48
C MET A 22 -12.56 -3.74 4.37
N LEU A 23 -12.35 -2.42 4.32
CA LEU A 23 -13.24 -1.46 4.98
C LEU A 23 -14.67 -1.56 4.44
N CYS A 24 -14.82 -1.58 3.11
CA CYS A 24 -16.13 -1.72 2.46
C CYS A 24 -16.79 -3.05 2.81
N ALA A 25 -16.05 -4.16 2.79
CA ALA A 25 -16.57 -5.48 3.16
C ALA A 25 -17.02 -5.53 4.63
N GLY A 26 -16.24 -4.95 5.54
CA GLY A 26 -16.63 -4.83 6.95
C GLY A 26 -17.87 -3.96 7.17
N ALA A 27 -18.01 -2.87 6.39
CA ALA A 27 -19.21 -2.03 6.42
C ALA A 27 -20.46 -2.76 5.89
N LEU A 28 -20.31 -3.60 4.87
CA LEU A 28 -21.42 -4.44 4.36
C LEU A 28 -21.89 -5.45 5.41
N LEU A 29 -20.98 -5.99 6.23
CA LEU A 29 -21.35 -6.89 7.33
C LEU A 29 -22.16 -6.19 8.42
N TRP A 30 -22.12 -4.86 8.52
CA TRP A 30 -22.96 -4.09 9.44
C TRP A 30 -24.42 -3.97 8.99
N LEU A 31 -24.75 -4.32 7.75
CA LEU A 31 -26.13 -4.36 7.29
C LEU A 31 -26.91 -5.43 8.08
N PRO A 32 -28.18 -5.14 8.44
CA PRO A 32 -29.02 -6.10 9.14
C PRO A 32 -29.34 -7.28 8.22
N ILE A 33 -28.69 -8.42 8.46
CA ILE A 33 -29.00 -9.68 7.77
C ILE A 33 -30.03 -10.42 8.63
N SER A 34 -31.25 -10.52 8.11
CA SER A 34 -32.44 -11.07 8.78
C SER A 34 -32.30 -12.53 9.26
N HIS A 35 -31.31 -13.28 8.77
CA HIS A 35 -31.05 -14.68 9.17
C HIS A 35 -30.01 -14.84 10.29
N LEU A 36 -29.35 -13.76 10.74
CA LEU A 36 -28.27 -13.78 11.74
C LEU A 36 -28.76 -13.25 13.10
N HIS A 37 -29.95 -13.66 13.53
CA HIS A 37 -30.51 -13.30 14.84
C HIS A 37 -30.53 -14.44 15.85
N ASP A 38 -30.16 -15.65 15.44
CA ASP A 38 -30.04 -16.78 16.35
C ASP A 38 -28.62 -16.85 16.95
N PRO A 39 -28.44 -16.57 18.25
CA PRO A 39 -27.14 -16.63 18.91
C PRO A 39 -26.58 -18.06 19.05
N GLN A 40 -27.41 -19.08 18.83
CA GLN A 40 -26.97 -20.49 18.78
C GLN A 40 -26.33 -20.85 17.43
N CYS A 41 -26.46 -20.00 16.42
CA CYS A 41 -25.84 -20.22 15.12
C CYS A 41 -24.34 -19.85 15.16
N PRO A 42 -23.41 -20.77 14.82
CA PRO A 42 -21.98 -20.47 14.80
C PRO A 42 -21.59 -19.32 13.86
N LEU A 43 -22.39 -19.11 12.80
CA LEU A 43 -22.20 -18.00 11.85
C LEU A 43 -22.42 -16.63 12.50
N PHE A 44 -23.23 -16.54 13.57
CA PHE A 44 -23.44 -15.29 14.31
C PHE A 44 -22.14 -14.72 14.88
N TRP A 45 -21.38 -15.56 15.58
CA TRP A 45 -20.10 -15.18 16.18
C TRP A 45 -19.01 -14.94 15.14
N LEU A 46 -19.02 -15.74 14.06
CA LEU A 46 -18.11 -15.55 12.94
C LEU A 46 -18.31 -14.18 12.28
N VAL A 47 -19.55 -13.83 11.91
CA VAL A 47 -19.89 -12.54 11.32
C VAL A 47 -19.63 -11.39 12.31
N GLY A 48 -19.95 -11.60 13.59
CA GLY A 48 -19.62 -10.65 14.66
C GLY A 48 -18.12 -10.34 14.74
N THR A 49 -17.27 -11.36 14.61
CA THR A 49 -15.81 -11.18 14.62
C THR A 49 -15.32 -10.44 13.37
N TRP A 50 -15.79 -10.85 12.17
CA TRP A 50 -15.39 -10.24 10.91
C TRP A 50 -15.81 -8.77 10.76
N ARG A 51 -16.90 -8.35 11.43
CA ARG A 51 -17.30 -6.93 11.50
C ARG A 51 -16.23 -6.01 12.07
N PHE A 52 -15.35 -6.51 12.93
CA PHE A 52 -14.26 -5.73 13.52
C PHE A 52 -12.92 -6.03 12.87
N VAL A 53 -12.65 -7.32 12.58
CA VAL A 53 -11.38 -7.73 11.98
C VAL A 53 -11.18 -7.13 10.59
N LEU A 54 -12.21 -7.13 9.73
CA LEU A 54 -12.09 -6.56 8.37
C LEU A 54 -11.80 -5.06 8.39
N PRO A 55 -12.55 -4.21 9.13
CA PRO A 55 -12.23 -2.79 9.15
C PRO A 55 -10.86 -2.48 9.79
N LEU A 56 -10.49 -3.19 10.86
CA LEU A 56 -9.20 -2.96 11.53
C LEU A 56 -8.03 -3.29 10.60
N SER A 57 -8.06 -4.47 9.97
CA SER A 57 -7.02 -4.88 9.02
C SER A 57 -7.04 -4.05 7.73
N GLY A 58 -8.21 -3.60 7.29
CA GLY A 58 -8.33 -2.67 6.17
C GLY A 58 -7.68 -1.31 6.46
N GLY A 59 -7.91 -0.77 7.66
CA GLY A 59 -7.30 0.46 8.13
C GLY A 59 -5.77 0.38 8.23
N THR A 60 -5.22 -0.73 8.76
CA THR A 60 -3.77 -0.92 8.82
C THR A 60 -3.14 -1.05 7.44
N LEU A 61 -3.78 -1.73 6.50
CA LEU A 61 -3.33 -1.82 5.11
C LEU A 61 -3.33 -0.47 4.39
N LEU A 62 -4.32 0.38 4.65
CA LEU A 62 -4.34 1.75 4.13
C LEU A 62 -3.21 2.59 4.72
N ALA A 63 -2.97 2.49 6.02
CA ALA A 63 -1.86 3.19 6.67
C ALA A 63 -0.50 2.74 6.09
N LEU A 64 -0.31 1.42 5.93
CA LEU A 64 0.88 0.86 5.29
C LEU A 64 1.03 1.34 3.84
N GLY A 65 -0.05 1.33 3.05
CA GLY A 65 -0.04 1.84 1.69
C GLY A 65 0.41 3.30 1.62
N ARG A 66 -0.08 4.15 2.53
CA ARG A 66 0.35 5.55 2.62
C ARG A 66 1.83 5.68 3.02
N SER A 67 2.29 4.94 4.01
CA SER A 67 3.70 4.97 4.43
C SER A 67 4.64 4.53 3.30
N ILE A 68 4.29 3.46 2.57
CA ILE A 68 5.07 2.99 1.42
C ILE A 68 5.07 4.06 0.31
N ALA A 69 3.95 4.73 0.07
CA ALA A 69 3.89 5.82 -0.92
C ALA A 69 4.82 6.99 -0.54
N VAL A 70 4.83 7.40 0.72
CA VAL A 70 5.74 8.45 1.22
C VAL A 70 7.20 8.04 1.04
N ILE A 71 7.56 6.82 1.47
CA ILE A 71 8.91 6.28 1.31
C ILE A 71 9.29 6.22 -0.18
N SER A 72 8.36 5.81 -1.04
CA SER A 72 8.59 5.73 -2.49
C SER A 72 8.92 7.10 -3.09
N ASN A 73 8.31 8.18 -2.61
CA ASN A 73 8.61 9.53 -3.08
C ASN A 73 9.99 9.99 -2.61
N VAL A 74 10.34 9.73 -1.34
CA VAL A 74 11.68 10.06 -0.82
C VAL A 74 12.76 9.31 -1.60
N VAL A 75 12.54 8.02 -1.87
CA VAL A 75 13.48 7.21 -2.66
C VAL A 75 13.56 7.68 -4.11
N LEU A 76 12.47 8.19 -4.69
CA LEU A 76 12.49 8.79 -6.03
C LEU A 76 13.35 10.05 -6.08
N ASP A 77 13.14 10.97 -5.13
CA ASP A 77 13.90 12.22 -5.06
C ASP A 77 15.41 11.95 -4.89
N GLU A 78 15.76 11.01 -4.00
CA GLU A 78 17.16 10.61 -3.78
C GLU A 78 17.76 9.95 -5.04
N TRP A 79 16.97 9.12 -5.73
CA TRP A 79 17.39 8.44 -6.95
C TRP A 79 17.64 9.43 -8.09
N ASP A 80 16.76 10.41 -8.26
CA ASP A 80 16.89 11.44 -9.29
C ASP A 80 18.10 12.34 -8.99
N SER A 81 18.34 12.70 -7.73
CA SER A 81 19.54 13.44 -7.32
C SER A 81 20.83 12.67 -7.64
N LEU A 82 20.90 11.38 -7.27
CA LEU A 82 22.04 10.52 -7.59
C LEU A 82 22.25 10.38 -9.10
N HIS A 83 21.15 10.30 -9.86
CA HIS A 83 21.21 10.19 -11.31
C HIS A 83 21.76 11.47 -11.95
N GLU A 84 21.34 12.64 -11.49
CA GLU A 84 21.91 13.93 -11.94
C GLU A 84 23.39 14.04 -11.62
N GLU A 85 23.79 13.64 -10.42
CA GLU A 85 25.18 13.72 -9.97
C GLU A 85 26.08 12.77 -10.76
N LEU A 86 25.61 11.55 -11.02
CA LEU A 86 26.28 10.59 -11.90
C LEU A 86 26.45 11.16 -13.32
N ASN A 87 25.41 11.79 -13.86
CA ASN A 87 25.44 12.38 -15.20
C ASN A 87 26.41 13.57 -15.28
N ARG A 88 26.53 14.39 -14.21
CA ARG A 88 27.55 15.45 -14.12
C ARG A 88 28.96 14.87 -14.11
N VAL A 89 29.20 13.83 -13.31
CA VAL A 89 30.50 13.14 -13.24
C VAL A 89 30.86 12.52 -14.60
N GLU A 90 29.91 11.89 -15.28
CA GLU A 90 30.12 11.32 -16.62
C GLU A 90 30.44 12.40 -17.66
N GLN A 91 29.80 13.57 -17.58
CA GLN A 91 30.13 14.73 -18.41
C GLN A 91 31.53 15.29 -18.12
N GLU A 92 31.94 15.36 -16.86
CA GLU A 92 33.28 15.80 -16.46
C GLU A 92 34.36 14.81 -16.92
N LEU A 93 34.15 13.50 -16.76
CA LEU A 93 35.04 12.46 -17.27
C LEU A 93 35.20 12.54 -18.79
N ASN A 94 34.09 12.72 -19.52
CA ASN A 94 34.14 12.93 -20.97
C ASN A 94 34.89 14.21 -21.36
N ARG A 95 34.73 15.31 -20.60
CA ARG A 95 35.49 16.56 -20.83
C ARG A 95 36.99 16.37 -20.58
N LEU A 96 37.36 15.52 -19.63
CA LEU A 96 38.75 15.18 -19.31
C LEU A 96 39.37 14.16 -20.29
N GLY A 97 38.58 13.61 -21.23
CA GLY A 97 39.04 12.62 -22.20
C GLY A 97 39.34 11.25 -21.57
N ILE A 98 38.90 11.02 -20.34
CA ILE A 98 39.06 9.75 -19.62
C ILE A 98 37.81 8.93 -19.92
N ARG A 99 37.96 7.96 -20.81
CA ARG A 99 36.89 7.09 -21.30
C ARG A 99 36.96 5.71 -20.67
#